data_AF-A0A9D9Z5G3-F1
#
_entry.id   AF-A0A9D9Z5G3-F1
#
_cell.length_a   1.000
_cell.length_b   1.000
_cell.length_c   1.000
_cell.angle_alpha   90.00
_cell.angle_beta   90.00
_cell.angle_gamma   90.00
#
_symmetry.space_group_name_H-M   'P 1'
#
loop_
_entity.id
_entity.type
_entity.pdbx_description
1 polymer ?
#
loop_
_entity_poly.entity_id
_entity_poly.type
_entity_poly.pdbx_seq_one_letter_code
_entity_poly.pdbx_strand_id
1 'polypeptide(L)' 'MPINLRGRSFLTLKDFTTGEIQYLLDLSVSLKEKKRMGIRGNTLAGKSIALIFEKPSTRT' A
#
# COMPACT_ATOMS: atom_id res chain seq x y z
N MET A 1 1.52 19.79 3.72
CA MET A 1 1.14 19.72 2.28
C MET A 1 0.23 18.52 2.09
N PRO A 2 -0.80 18.59 1.23
CA PRO A 2 -1.60 17.41 0.92
C PRO A 2 -0.73 16.37 0.20
N ILE A 3 -0.65 15.16 0.74
CA ILE A 3 0.06 14.04 0.12
C ILE A 3 -0.90 13.35 -0.85
N ASN A 4 -0.53 13.30 -2.13
CA ASN A 4 -1.30 12.62 -3.18
C ASN A 4 -0.42 11.59 -3.89
N LEU A 5 -0.75 10.31 -3.74
CA LEU A 5 -0.04 9.19 -4.37
C LEU A 5 -0.85 8.52 -5.49
N ARG A 6 -1.98 9.11 -5.91
CA ARG A 6 -2.85 8.52 -6.92
C ARG A 6 -2.13 8.44 -8.27
N GLY A 7 -2.12 7.24 -8.87
CA GLY A 7 -1.52 6.98 -10.18
C GLY A 7 0.02 6.85 -10.15
N ARG A 8 0.64 6.86 -8.97
CA ARG A 8 2.09 6.74 -8.83
C ARG A 8 2.51 5.27 -8.76
N SER A 9 3.61 4.94 -9.42
CA SER A 9 4.26 3.63 -9.33
C SER A 9 5.18 3.57 -8.10
N PHE A 10 5.30 2.39 -7.49
CA PHE A 10 6.21 2.15 -6.36
C PHE A 10 7.33 1.19 -6.82
N LEU A 11 8.43 1.76 -7.35
CA LEU A 11 9.56 0.98 -7.86
C LEU A 11 10.74 0.96 -6.88
N THR A 12 11.07 2.12 -6.29
CA THR A 12 12.10 2.23 -5.26
C THR A 12 11.74 3.29 -4.22
N LEU A 13 12.25 3.16 -2.99
CA LEU A 13 12.06 4.14 -1.92
C LEU A 13 12.66 5.52 -2.27
N LYS A 14 13.66 5.56 -3.15
CA LYS A 14 14.28 6.82 -3.61
C LYS A 14 13.31 7.71 -4.38
N ASP A 15 12.23 7.15 -4.90
CA ASP A 15 11.21 7.90 -5.64
C ASP A 15 10.26 8.65 -4.71
N PHE A 16 10.36 8.47 -3.39
CA PHE A 16 9.45 9.02 -2.39
C PHE A 16 10.18 9.95 -1.43
N THR A 17 9.49 11.02 -1.06
CA THR A 17 9.95 11.92 0.01
C THR A 17 9.73 11.29 1.38
N THR A 18 10.45 11.76 2.39
CA THR A 18 10.28 11.31 3.78
C THR A 18 8.83 11.46 4.26
N GLY A 19 8.14 12.55 3.88
CA GLY A 19 6.74 12.77 4.26
C GLY A 19 5.79 11.76 3.64
N GLU A 20 6.03 11.36 2.39
CA GLU A 20 5.22 10.34 1.70
C GLU A 20 5.42 8.95 2.28
N ILE A 21 6.67 8.62 2.65
CA ILE A 21 6.97 7.36 3.35
C ILE A 21 6.30 7.36 4.73
N GLN A 22 6.39 8.45 5.48
CA GLN A 22 5.72 8.56 6.78
C GLN A 22 4.21 8.34 6.65
N TYR A 23 3.58 8.98 5.65
CA TYR A 23 2.16 8.76 5.37
C TYR A 23 1.83 7.29 5.07
N LEU A 24 2.64 6.59 4.27
CA LEU A 24 2.44 5.17 3.99
C LEU A 24 2.58 4.29 5.24
N LEU A 25 3.50 4.64 6.15
CA LEU A 25 3.67 3.94 7.42
C LEU A 25 2.46 4.14 8.34
N ASP A 26 1.99 5.38 8.49
CA ASP A 26 0.81 5.70 9.31
C ASP A 26 -0.45 5.01 8.78
N LEU A 27 -0.63 5.03 7.45
CA LEU A 27 -1.70 4.30 6.78
C LEU A 27 -1.62 2.79 7.07
N SER A 28 -0.43 2.20 6.98
CA SER A 28 -0.19 0.77 7.23
C SER A 28 -0.53 0.38 8.67
N VAL A 29 -0.21 1.22 9.66
CA VAL A 29 -0.58 1.02 11.07
C VAL A 29 -2.10 0.99 11.21
N SER A 30 -2.81 1.99 10.66
CA SER A 30 -4.27 2.07 10.75
C SER A 30 -4.99 0.87 10.12
N LEU A 31 -4.48 0.37 8.99
CA LEU A 31 -5.04 -0.81 8.31
C LEU A 31 -4.80 -2.09 9.12
N LYS A 32 -3.62 -2.22 9.74
CA LYS A 32 -3.29 -3.34 10.62
C LYS A 32 -4.19 -3.38 11.85
N GLU A 33 -4.46 -2.23 12.46
CA GLU A 33 -5.38 -2.10 13.60
C GLU A 33 -6.81 -2.49 13.22
N LYS A 34 -7.33 -1.94 12.12
CA LYS A 34 -8.67 -2.31 11.59
C LYS A 34 -8.78 -3.81 11.35
N LYS A 35 -7.77 -4.42 10.74
CA LYS A 35 -7.72 -5.88 10.52
C LYS A 35 -7.74 -6.65 11.84
N ARG A 36 -7.00 -6.21 12.86
CA ARG A 36 -6.99 -6.83 14.20
C ARG A 36 -8.33 -6.72 14.92
N MET A 37 -9.07 -5.64 14.70
CA MET A 37 -10.43 -5.45 15.22
C MET A 37 -11.49 -6.23 14.42
N GLY A 38 -11.10 -6.97 13.38
CA GLY A 38 -12.03 -7.70 12.51
C GLY A 38 -12.78 -6.82 11.49
N ILE A 39 -12.42 -5.54 11.39
CA ILE A 39 -13.05 -4.60 10.45
C ILE A 39 -12.47 -4.85 9.05
N ARG A 40 -13.30 -5.44 8.18
CA ARG A 40 -12.96 -5.62 6.75
C ARG A 40 -13.42 -4.40 5.96
N GLY A 41 -12.47 -3.67 5.38
CA GLY A 41 -12.77 -2.56 4.46
C GLY A 41 -13.15 -3.04 3.05
N ASN A 42 -13.80 -2.17 2.27
CA ASN A 42 -14.19 -2.40 0.87
C ASN A 42 -13.51 -1.41 -0.10
N THR A 43 -12.39 -0.80 0.30
CA THR A 43 -11.75 0.34 -0.39
C THR A 43 -11.30 0.05 -1.83
N LEU A 44 -11.06 -1.22 -2.18
CA LEU A 44 -10.65 -1.65 -3.52
C LEU A 44 -11.71 -2.48 -4.24
N ALA A 45 -12.97 -2.43 -3.80
CA ALA A 45 -14.07 -3.14 -4.47
C ALA A 45 -14.16 -2.76 -5.95
N GLY A 46 -14.28 -3.77 -6.81
CA GLY A 46 -14.35 -3.61 -8.27
C GLY A 46 -13.02 -3.37 -8.98
N LYS A 47 -11.87 -3.40 -8.27
CA LYS A 47 -10.53 -3.32 -8.88
C LYS A 47 -9.89 -4.70 -9.03
N SER A 48 -9.07 -4.85 -10.07
CA SER A 48 -8.30 -6.07 -10.33
C SER A 48 -6.80 -5.78 -10.27
N ILE A 49 -5.99 -6.78 -9.90
CA ILE A 49 -4.53 -6.72 -9.89
C ILE A 49 -3.97 -7.94 -10.62
N ALA A 50 -2.91 -7.74 -11.42
CA ALA A 50 -2.12 -8.82 -12.02
C ALA A 50 -0.82 -8.99 -11.23
N LEU A 51 -0.47 -10.23 -10.89
CA LEU A 51 0.76 -10.58 -10.19
C LEU A 51 1.65 -11.37 -11.15
N ILE A 52 2.80 -10.79 -11.51
CA ILE A 52 3.76 -11.38 -12.45
C ILE A 52 5.02 -11.75 -11.69
N PHE A 53 5.37 -13.03 -11.68
CA PHE A 53 6.55 -13.56 -10.99
C PHE A 53 7.48 -14.24 -12.00
N GLU A 54 8.67 -13.68 -12.20
CA GLU A 54 9.73 -14.32 -12.99
C GLU A 54 10.52 -15.35 -12.16
N LYS A 55 10.48 -15.23 -10.83
CA LYS A 55 11.13 -16.14 -9.87
C LYS A 55 10.12 -16.57 -8.81
N PRO A 56 10.15 -17.83 -8.33
CA PRO A 56 9.25 -18.29 -7.28
C PRO A 56 9.39 -17.46 -5.99
N SER A 57 8.28 -16.89 -5.51
CA SER A 57 8.19 -16.22 -4.21
C SER A 57 6.80 -16.48 -3.60
N THR A 58 6.78 -17.01 -2.38
CA THR A 58 5.53 -17.33 -1.65
C THR A 58 5.18 -16.31 -0.57
N ARG A 59 6.07 -15.33 -0.33
CA ARG A 59 5.93 -14.33 0.74
C ARG A 59 5.68 -12.91 0.23
N THR A 60 5.94 -12.65 -1.04
CA THR A 60 5.69 -11.36 -1.71
C THR A 60 4.20 -11.23 -2.00
#